data_AF-A0A0F9Q7A0-F1
#
_entry.id   AF-A0A0F9Q7A0-F1
#
_cell.length_a   1.000
_cell.length_b   1.000
_cell.length_c   1.000
_cell.angle_alpha   90.00
_cell.angle_beta   90.00
_cell.angle_gamma   90.00
#
_symmetry.space_group_name_H-M   'P 1'
#
loop_
_entity.id
_entity.type
_entity.pdbx_description
1 polymer ?
#
loop_
_entity_poly.entity_id
_entity_poly.type
_entity_poly.pdbx_seq_one_letter_code
_entity_poly.pdbx_strand_id
1 'polypeptide(L)'
;MVYSASQDSKKFISNKSVRFIRVVKILEKFTNNYEKRLNFTKLAGYLNLDVAEIDEVIVLILKFQELFTRTFSAYFVKKKIIDNQIFLITEPKLSNHNIPNKIILSSENFNLLSNITYMFKFVKRGKGSCK
;
A
#
# COMPACT_ATOMS: atom_id res chain seq x y z
N MET A 1 -52.18 -1.45 9.84
CA MET A 1 -51.36 -2.24 8.90
C MET A 1 -50.07 -1.47 8.65
N VAL A 2 -48.96 -1.85 9.29
CA VAL A 2 -47.65 -1.18 9.11
C VAL A 2 -46.68 -2.26 8.60
N TYR A 3 -46.33 -2.17 7.33
CA TYR A 3 -45.46 -3.14 6.66
C TYR A 3 -43.98 -2.91 7.04
N SER A 4 -43.42 -3.88 7.75
CA SER A 4 -42.21 -4.66 7.43
C SER A 4 -41.16 -4.07 6.45
N ALA A 5 -40.58 -2.89 6.71
CA ALA A 5 -39.44 -2.38 5.91
C ALA A 5 -38.05 -2.81 6.44
N SER A 6 -37.98 -3.40 7.64
CA SER A 6 -36.70 -3.61 8.37
C SER A 6 -36.03 -4.98 8.16
N GLN A 7 -36.67 -5.93 7.48
CA GLN A 7 -36.09 -7.27 7.28
C GLN A 7 -35.31 -7.40 5.96
N ASP A 8 -35.70 -6.68 4.90
CA ASP A 8 -35.05 -6.79 3.59
C ASP A 8 -33.67 -6.14 3.54
N SER A 9 -33.47 -5.01 4.23
CA SER A 9 -32.18 -4.32 4.28
C SER A 9 -31.09 -5.15 4.95
N LYS A 10 -31.40 -5.89 6.03
CA LYS A 10 -30.46 -6.77 6.73
C LYS A 10 -30.04 -7.98 5.88
N LYS A 11 -30.96 -8.55 5.09
CA LYS A 11 -30.70 -9.70 4.20
C LYS A 11 -29.89 -9.30 2.96
N PHE A 12 -30.09 -8.07 2.46
CA PHE A 12 -29.34 -7.54 1.33
C PHE A 12 -27.89 -7.18 1.67
N ILE A 13 -27.65 -6.62 2.86
CA ILE A 13 -26.31 -6.28 3.36
C ILE A 13 -25.48 -7.55 3.62
N SER A 14 -26.10 -8.63 4.12
CA SER A 14 -25.38 -9.89 4.34
C SER A 14 -24.91 -10.53 3.03
N ASN A 15 -25.74 -10.49 1.98
CA ASN A 15 -25.38 -11.03 0.67
C ASN A 15 -24.26 -10.23 -0.03
N LYS A 16 -24.27 -8.89 0.05
CA LYS A 16 -23.17 -8.08 -0.50
C LYS A 16 -21.84 -8.33 0.21
N SER A 17 -21.85 -8.41 1.55
CA SER A 17 -20.64 -8.71 2.34
C SER A 17 -20.01 -10.06 1.96
N VAL A 18 -20.84 -11.09 1.75
CA VAL A 18 -20.37 -12.42 1.32
C VAL A 18 -19.71 -12.38 -0.07
N ARG A 19 -20.20 -11.53 -0.99
CA ARG A 19 -19.60 -11.37 -2.33
C ARG A 19 -18.20 -10.74 -2.26
N PHE A 20 -18.00 -9.69 -1.47
CA PHE A 20 -16.68 -9.06 -1.33
C PHE A 20 -15.64 -10.00 -0.72
N ILE A 21 -16.03 -10.82 0.26
CA ILE A 21 -15.14 -11.86 0.82
C ILE A 21 -14.70 -12.86 -0.26
N ARG A 22 -15.60 -13.23 -1.19
CA ARG A 22 -15.26 -14.12 -2.31
C ARG A 22 -14.28 -13.46 -3.28
N VAL A 23 -14.46 -12.18 -3.58
CA VAL A 23 -13.51 -11.42 -4.41
C VAL A 23 -12.12 -11.47 -3.79
N VAL A 24 -11.99 -11.18 -2.50
CA VAL A 24 -10.69 -11.25 -1.79
C VAL A 24 -10.08 -12.65 -1.88
N LYS A 25 -10.84 -13.71 -1.59
CA LYS A 25 -10.36 -15.11 -1.71
C LYS A 25 -9.88 -15.49 -3.11
N ILE A 26 -10.42 -14.87 -4.15
CA ILE A 26 -9.98 -15.12 -5.52
C ILE A 26 -8.73 -14.31 -5.84
N LEU A 27 -8.64 -13.07 -5.35
CA LEU A 27 -7.42 -12.27 -5.43
C LEU A 27 -6.25 -12.91 -4.66
N GLU A 28 -6.52 -13.64 -3.57
CA GLU A 28 -5.48 -14.43 -2.87
C GLU A 28 -4.80 -15.47 -3.78
N LYS A 29 -5.47 -15.95 -4.83
CA LYS A 29 -4.86 -16.89 -5.80
C LYS A 29 -3.72 -16.27 -6.62
N PHE A 30 -3.60 -14.94 -6.66
CA PHE A 30 -2.45 -14.25 -7.27
C PHE A 30 -1.19 -14.35 -6.43
N THR A 31 -1.33 -14.66 -5.15
CA THR A 31 -0.17 -14.92 -4.29
C THR A 31 0.63 -16.07 -4.91
N ASN A 32 1.87 -15.79 -5.28
CA ASN A 32 2.80 -16.73 -5.93
C ASN A 32 2.42 -17.15 -7.37
N ASN A 33 1.48 -16.47 -8.04
CA ASN A 33 1.08 -16.74 -9.44
C ASN A 33 1.02 -15.45 -10.29
N TYR A 34 2.11 -14.67 -10.26
CA TYR A 34 2.13 -13.29 -10.78
C TYR A 34 2.01 -13.15 -12.31
N GLU A 35 2.38 -14.18 -13.08
CA GLU A 35 2.34 -14.13 -14.55
C GLU A 35 1.00 -14.59 -15.15
N LYS A 36 0.09 -15.13 -14.31
CA LYS A 36 -1.20 -15.65 -14.79
C LYS A 36 -2.19 -14.52 -14.98
N ARG A 37 -2.80 -14.46 -16.17
CA ARG A 37 -3.90 -13.52 -16.46
C ARG A 37 -5.18 -13.98 -15.76
N LEU A 38 -5.82 -13.09 -15.01
CA LEU A 38 -7.17 -13.33 -14.51
C LEU A 38 -8.19 -13.01 -15.60
N ASN A 39 -9.10 -13.94 -15.88
CA ASN A 39 -10.31 -13.58 -16.60
C ASN A 39 -11.37 -13.10 -15.58
N PHE A 40 -11.42 -11.78 -15.36
CA PHE A 40 -12.35 -11.18 -14.42
C PHE A 40 -13.81 -11.29 -14.89
N THR A 41 -14.08 -11.33 -16.19
CA THR A 41 -15.43 -11.54 -16.74
C THR A 41 -15.97 -12.91 -16.35
N LYS A 42 -15.14 -13.96 -16.44
CA LYS A 42 -15.50 -15.31 -16.00
C LYS A 42 -15.74 -15.36 -14.48
N LEU A 43 -14.95 -14.61 -13.73
CA LEU A 43 -15.12 -14.46 -12.28
C LEU A 43 -16.45 -13.81 -11.91
N ALA A 44 -16.78 -12.73 -12.60
CA ALA A 44 -18.04 -12.01 -12.43
C ALA A 44 -19.25 -12.90 -12.71
N GLY A 45 -19.16 -13.77 -13.72
CA GLY A 45 -20.17 -14.80 -14.00
C GLY A 45 -20.39 -15.75 -12.81
N TYR A 46 -19.33 -16.20 -12.14
CA TYR A 46 -19.46 -17.04 -10.93
C TYR A 46 -20.01 -16.30 -9.70
N LEU A 47 -19.83 -14.98 -9.66
CA LEU A 47 -20.30 -14.12 -8.58
C LEU A 47 -21.69 -13.53 -8.84
N ASN A 48 -22.29 -13.83 -10.00
CA ASN A 48 -23.54 -13.25 -10.49
C ASN A 48 -23.52 -11.72 -10.40
N LEU A 49 -22.44 -11.11 -10.89
CA LEU A 49 -22.33 -9.65 -10.99
C LEU A 49 -22.88 -9.19 -12.34
N ASP A 50 -23.62 -8.09 -12.34
CA ASP A 50 -23.98 -7.41 -13.58
C ASP A 50 -22.81 -6.57 -14.12
N VAL A 51 -22.94 -6.03 -15.34
CA VAL A 51 -21.87 -5.28 -16.00
C VAL A 51 -21.47 -4.01 -15.24
N ALA A 52 -22.42 -3.33 -14.59
CA ALA A 52 -22.11 -2.14 -13.80
C ALA A 52 -21.38 -2.50 -12.51
N GLU A 53 -21.80 -3.57 -11.81
CA GLU A 53 -21.14 -4.11 -10.63
C GLU A 53 -19.73 -4.59 -10.94
N ILE A 54 -19.48 -5.14 -12.13
CA ILE A 54 -18.13 -5.54 -12.58
C ILE A 54 -17.20 -4.34 -12.58
N ASP A 55 -17.59 -3.25 -13.25
CA ASP A 55 -16.76 -2.05 -13.34
C ASP A 55 -16.55 -1.42 -11.96
N GLU A 56 -17.58 -1.37 -11.12
CA GLU A 56 -17.48 -0.89 -9.74
C GLU A 56 -16.45 -1.69 -8.92
N VAL A 57 -16.47 -3.03 -9.02
CA VAL A 57 -15.53 -3.89 -8.30
C VAL A 57 -14.11 -3.72 -8.85
N ILE A 58 -13.92 -3.60 -10.16
CA ILE A 58 -12.60 -3.35 -10.76
C ILE A 58 -12.05 -2.02 -10.25
N VAL A 59 -12.85 -0.94 -10.30
CA VAL A 59 -12.46 0.38 -9.81
C VAL A 59 -12.10 0.31 -8.32
N LEU A 60 -12.87 -0.43 -7.52
CA LEU A 60 -12.58 -0.62 -6.10
C LEU A 60 -11.23 -1.30 -5.87
N ILE A 61 -10.93 -2.37 -6.62
CA ILE A 61 -9.65 -3.10 -6.54
C ILE A 61 -8.48 -2.17 -6.91
N LEU A 62 -8.61 -1.39 -7.98
CA LEU A 62 -7.56 -0.47 -8.43
C LEU A 62 -7.33 0.67 -7.43
N LYS A 63 -8.41 1.26 -6.88
CA LYS A 63 -8.31 2.27 -5.82
C LYS A 63 -7.67 1.71 -4.56
N PHE A 64 -8.01 0.47 -4.20
CA PHE A 64 -7.38 -0.21 -3.06
C PHE A 64 -5.89 -0.46 -3.30
N GLN A 65 -5.49 -0.84 -4.52
CA GLN A 65 -4.09 -0.98 -4.89
C GLN A 65 -3.34 0.34 -4.74
N GLU A 66 -3.89 1.45 -5.26
CA GLU A 66 -3.29 2.79 -5.11
C GLU A 66 -3.15 3.20 -3.64
N LEU A 67 -4.19 2.98 -2.84
CA LEU A 67 -4.19 3.25 -1.41
C LEU A 67 -3.14 2.39 -0.68
N PHE A 68 -2.94 1.15 -1.11
CA PHE A 68 -1.93 0.26 -0.55
C PHE A 68 -0.51 0.73 -0.88
N THR A 69 -0.25 1.11 -2.13
CA THR A 69 1.06 1.61 -2.57
C THR A 69 1.43 2.92 -1.88
N ARG A 70 0.46 3.80 -1.59
CA ARG A 70 0.71 5.11 -0.97
C ARG A 70 0.62 5.08 0.55
N THR A 71 -0.59 4.89 1.07
CA THR A 71 -0.87 5.06 2.50
C THR A 71 -0.44 3.82 3.27
N PHE A 72 -0.83 2.63 2.80
CA PHE A 72 -0.55 1.40 3.55
C PHE A 72 0.88 0.90 3.39
N SER A 73 1.67 1.46 2.48
CA SER A 73 3.10 1.15 2.39
C SER A 73 3.85 1.72 3.61
N ALA A 74 3.45 2.90 4.09
CA ALA A 74 4.08 3.60 5.21
C ALA A 74 3.30 3.57 6.53
N TYR A 75 1.99 3.25 6.50
CA TYR A 75 1.14 3.29 7.69
C TYR A 75 0.31 2.00 7.87
N PHE A 76 0.03 1.62 9.12
CA PHE A 76 -0.98 0.64 9.49
C PHE A 76 -2.32 1.33 9.71
N VAL A 77 -3.40 0.75 9.20
CA VAL A 77 -4.77 1.16 9.58
C VAL A 77 -5.21 0.35 10.78
N LYS A 78 -5.71 1.03 11.81
CA LYS A 78 -6.26 0.41 13.02
C LYS A 78 -7.66 0.92 13.30
N LYS A 79 -8.48 0.04 13.87
CA LYS A 79 -9.76 0.42 14.46
C LYS A 79 -9.51 1.01 15.84
N LYS A 80 -10.02 2.22 16.10
CA LYS A 80 -10.03 2.83 17.43
C LYS A 80 -11.46 3.21 17.81
N ILE A 81 -11.83 2.99 19.06
CA ILE A 81 -13.14 3.36 19.59
C ILE A 81 -12.94 4.51 20.57
N ILE A 82 -13.64 5.63 20.35
CA ILE A 82 -13.61 6.82 21.22
C ILE A 82 -15.07 7.27 21.36
N ASP A 83 -15.54 7.48 22.59
CA ASP A 83 -16.90 7.94 22.89
C ASP A 83 -18.00 7.12 22.19
N ASN A 84 -17.85 5.79 22.19
CA ASN A 84 -18.75 4.83 21.53
C ASN A 84 -18.84 4.99 19.99
N GLN A 85 -17.95 5.76 19.38
CA GLN A 85 -17.81 5.89 17.93
C GLN A 85 -16.60 5.10 17.43
N ILE A 86 -16.73 4.50 16.24
CA ILE A 86 -15.67 3.71 15.60
C ILE A 86 -14.93 4.60 14.60
N PHE A 87 -13.63 4.72 14.80
CA PHE A 87 -12.72 5.43 13.91
C PHE A 87 -11.75 4.45 13.24
N LEU A 88 -11.36 4.77 12.01
CA LEU A 88 -10.18 4.21 11.37
C LEU A 88 -9.06 5.24 11.52
N ILE A 89 -8.00 4.85 12.21
CA ILE A 89 -6.81 5.68 12.40
C ILE A 89 -5.61 5.05 11.68
N THR A 90 -4.66 5.89 11.28
CA THR A 90 -3.39 5.45 10.70
C THR A 90 -2.26 5.63 11.71
N GLU A 91 -1.43 4.60 11.88
CA GLU A 91 -0.20 4.68 12.66
C GLU A 91 0.99 4.39 11.75
N PRO A 92 2.10 5.13 11.84
CA PRO A 92 3.26 4.89 10.99
C PRO A 92 3.79 3.47 11.23
N LYS A 93 4.09 2.76 10.14
CA LYS A 93 4.93 1.58 10.21
C LYS A 93 6.30 2.08 10.63
N LEU A 94 6.77 1.70 11.82
CA LEU A 94 8.12 2.03 12.26
C LEU A 94 9.08 1.58 11.17
N SER A 95 9.60 2.52 10.39
CA SER A 95 10.69 2.23 9.51
C SER A 95 11.86 1.91 10.42
N ASN A 96 12.30 0.65 10.45
CA ASN A 96 13.59 0.26 11.03
C ASN A 96 14.74 0.84 10.20
N HIS A 97 14.69 2.14 9.88
CA HIS A 97 15.88 2.90 9.62
C HIS A 97 16.55 3.05 10.98
N ASN A 98 17.36 2.04 11.32
CA ASN A 98 18.46 2.20 12.27
C ASN A 98 19.40 3.25 11.68
N ILE A 99 19.00 4.51 11.72
CA ILE A 99 19.93 5.62 11.55
C ILE A 99 20.82 5.54 12.79
N PRO A 100 22.12 5.23 12.64
CA PRO A 100 22.98 5.14 13.81
C PRO A 100 23.00 6.53 14.46
N ASN A 101 22.57 6.65 15.71
CA ASN A 101 22.66 7.91 16.47
C ASN A 101 24.12 8.36 16.64
N LYS A 102 25.09 7.46 16.40
CA LYS A 102 26.52 7.73 16.46
C LYS A 102 27.25 6.85 15.45
N ILE A 103 27.96 7.47 14.52
CA ILE A 103 28.90 6.79 13.62
C ILE A 103 30.29 6.95 14.25
N ILE A 104 30.92 5.84 14.63
CA ILE A 104 32.31 5.84 15.09
C ILE A 104 33.17 5.48 13.89
N LEU A 105 34.03 6.41 13.48
CA LEU A 105 35.02 6.18 12.42
C LEU A 105 36.38 5.91 13.06
N SER A 106 37.12 4.95 12.51
CA SER A 106 38.55 4.86 12.80
C SER A 106 39.27 6.09 12.24
N SER A 107 40.45 6.38 12.79
CA SER A 107 41.34 7.45 12.32
C SER A 107 41.69 7.29 10.83
N GLU A 108 41.86 6.06 10.35
CA GLU A 108 42.10 5.74 8.94
C GLU A 108 40.91 6.14 8.05
N ASN A 109 39.69 5.78 8.45
CA ASN A 109 38.47 6.11 7.70
C ASN A 109 38.19 7.62 7.68
N PHE A 110 38.50 8.31 8.79
CA PHE A 110 38.39 9.78 8.85
C PHE A 110 39.38 10.47 7.91
N ASN A 111 40.62 9.98 7.84
CA ASN A 111 41.64 10.50 6.94
C ASN A 111 41.26 10.27 5.47
N LEU A 112 40.72 9.10 5.13
CA LEU A 112 40.22 8.81 3.79
C LEU A 112 39.11 9.78 3.38
N LEU A 113 38.11 10.00 4.25
CA LEU A 113 37.01 10.94 3.98
C LEU A 113 37.51 12.38 3.84
N SER A 114 38.50 12.77 4.64
CA SER A 114 39.13 14.08 4.56
C SER A 114 39.86 14.27 3.23
N ASN A 115 40.57 13.25 2.76
CA ASN A 115 41.26 13.24 1.46
C ASN A 115 40.28 13.31 0.29
N ILE A 116 39.18 12.54 0.36
CA ILE A 116 38.10 12.60 -0.64
C ILE A 116 37.51 14.02 -0.68
N THR A 117 37.20 14.59 0.48
CA THR A 117 36.65 15.95 0.58
C THR A 117 37.64 16.99 0.02
N TYR A 118 38.93 16.85 0.33
CA TYR A 118 39.99 17.70 -0.21
C TYR A 118 40.06 17.59 -1.74
N MET A 119 40.04 16.37 -2.29
CA MET A 119 40.02 16.14 -3.72
C MET A 119 38.84 16.87 -4.38
N PHE A 120 37.61 16.68 -3.89
CA PHE A 120 36.45 17.36 -4.46
C PHE A 120 36.46 18.89 -4.27
N LYS A 121 37.07 19.38 -3.18
CA LYS A 121 37.19 20.82 -2.90
C LYS A 121 38.22 21.51 -3.79
N PHE A 122 39.32 20.83 -4.14
CA PHE A 122 40.47 21.45 -4.81
C PHE A 122 40.68 21.00 -6.27
N VAL A 123 40.11 19.88 -6.72
CA VAL A 123 40.18 19.43 -8.12
C VAL A 123 39.36 20.31 -9.07
N LYS A 124 38.52 21.23 -8.57
CA LYS A 124 37.93 22.33 -9.37
C LYS A 124 38.88 23.50 -9.68
N ARG A 125 40.20 23.31 -9.60
CA ARG A 125 41.22 24.29 -10.04
C ARG A 125 42.21 23.77 -11.08
N GLY A 126 41.86 22.73 -11.83
CA GLY A 126 42.49 22.47 -13.12
C GLY A 126 41.91 23.40 -14.19
N LYS A 127 42.38 24.66 -14.27
CA LYS A 127 42.26 25.40 -15.54
C LYS A 127 43.01 24.59 -16.59
N GLY A 128 42.29 24.10 -17.60
CA GLY A 128 42.88 23.46 -18.77
C GLY A 128 44.00 24.34 -19.29
N SER A 129 45.24 23.91 -19.08
CA SER A 129 46.40 24.49 -19.74
C SER A 129 46.50 23.77 -21.06
N CYS A 130 45.75 24.23 -22.05
CA CYS A 130 46.10 23.97 -23.44
C CYS A 130 47.43 24.68 -23.70
N LYS A 131 48.50 23.89 -23.78
CA LYS A 131 49.64 24.13 -24.66
C LYS A 131 50.08 22.80 -25.22
#